data_AF-A0A2V7R2D3-F1
#
_entry.id   AF-A0A2V7R2D3-F1
#
_cell.length_a   1.000
_cell.length_b   1.000
_cell.length_c   1.000
_cell.angle_alpha   90.00
_cell.angle_beta   90.00
_cell.angle_gamma   90.00
#
_symmetry.space_group_name_H-M   'P 1'
#
loop_
_entity.id
_entity.type
_entity.pdbx_description
1 polymer ?
#
loop_
_entity_poly.entity_id
_entity_poly.type
_entity_poly.pdbx_seq_one_letter_code
_entity_poly.pdbx_strand_id
1 'polypeptide(L)'
;MRLLLRAGVVVGLAAMVACGKDAPSPVDFNDPAAVSANLSSVDSAFDSDVFRSFSTASVMLDVATAPAFRPTATLIETLRPKLVQSGARIFLPAMRQAQKLQAMVPNLSVSAAQGRIIPDTMYGRVFEWDTALNQYRYQGTTVANLTGVRFVLYATGLDGQVVEPVSAIGTLDIIDQSTPTKLQAQVLVKGPGGTTTYVDYTASVTTSFTSASASVSGTITNGLSGGTNKTLSFDETLSVNASGASVHATFSLNNPAITLMLNESVTFNDPNIIIGADFRLIQNGETIRAVGHITINNLSGAVTVSVTVSVDGHPVASISGDPTDPATHWVDAGGEPLTVADLQALADLFDAFENFGNTVSNLFAPVGTFAGL
;
A
#
# COMPACT_ATOMS: atom_id res chain seq x y z
N MET A 1 -0.58 10.92 12.38
CA MET A 1 -1.65 11.59 13.14
C MET A 1 -2.75 10.57 13.42
N ARG A 2 -2.80 10.02 14.64
CA ARG A 2 -3.80 9.06 15.13
C ARG A 2 -5.08 9.81 15.52
N LEU A 3 -6.25 9.28 15.15
CA LEU A 3 -7.65 9.62 15.52
C LEU A 3 -8.46 9.44 14.22
N LEU A 4 -9.30 8.42 14.07
CA LEU A 4 -10.63 8.34 14.66
C LEU A 4 -11.12 6.87 14.62
N LEU A 5 -11.32 6.29 15.79
CA LEU A 5 -12.04 5.04 16.01
C LEU A 5 -13.30 5.39 16.81
N ARG A 6 -14.41 4.73 16.48
CA ARG A 6 -15.70 4.62 17.19
C ARG A 6 -16.85 5.51 16.71
N ALA A 7 -17.84 4.85 16.09
CA ALA A 7 -19.28 4.85 16.41
C ALA A 7 -20.00 4.10 15.26
N GLY A 8 -20.97 3.22 15.42
CA GLY A 8 -21.73 2.76 16.57
C GLY A 8 -22.90 1.96 16.01
N VAL A 9 -22.98 0.66 16.30
CA VAL A 9 -24.11 -0.20 15.92
C VAL A 9 -25.24 0.05 16.92
N VAL A 10 -26.38 0.55 16.45
CA VAL A 10 -27.63 0.58 17.23
C VAL A 10 -28.45 -0.65 16.85
N VAL A 11 -28.73 -1.46 17.87
CA VAL A 11 -29.47 -2.73 17.85
C VAL A 11 -30.97 -2.50 17.73
N GLY A 12 -31.65 -3.35 16.97
CA GLY A 12 -33.10 -3.61 17.05
C GLY A 12 -33.38 -5.10 16.82
N LEU A 13 -33.79 -5.80 17.88
CA LEU A 13 -34.06 -7.25 17.96
C LEU A 13 -35.44 -7.66 17.43
N ALA A 14 -35.52 -8.90 16.89
CA ALA A 14 -36.60 -9.93 16.95
C ALA A 14 -36.71 -10.67 15.60
N ALA A 15 -36.89 -11.99 15.45
CA ALA A 15 -37.03 -13.14 16.35
C ALA A 15 -36.78 -14.44 15.54
N MET A 16 -36.52 -15.54 16.27
CA MET A 16 -36.25 -16.91 15.83
C MET A 16 -37.36 -17.56 14.97
N VAL A 17 -37.00 -18.42 14.01
CA VAL A 17 -37.61 -19.76 13.77
C VAL A 17 -36.56 -20.73 13.20
N ALA A 18 -36.61 -21.97 13.68
CA ALA A 18 -35.69 -23.07 13.46
C ALA A 18 -35.92 -23.89 12.17
N CYS A 19 -34.94 -24.78 11.93
CA CYS A 19 -35.01 -26.09 11.24
C CYS A 19 -34.85 -26.14 9.70
N GLY A 20 -33.62 -26.48 9.30
CA GLY A 20 -33.30 -27.85 8.88
C GLY A 20 -33.29 -28.16 7.38
N LYS A 21 -32.09 -28.47 6.87
CA LYS A 21 -31.70 -29.63 6.03
C LYS A 21 -30.27 -29.41 5.57
N ASP A 22 -29.55 -30.51 5.38
CA ASP A 22 -28.15 -30.60 4.98
C ASP A 22 -27.77 -29.62 3.85
N ALA A 23 -27.38 -28.41 4.26
CA ALA A 23 -26.54 -27.52 3.49
C ALA A 23 -25.11 -27.76 3.99
N PRO A 24 -24.07 -27.58 3.16
CA PRO A 24 -22.70 -27.53 3.67
C PRO A 24 -22.70 -26.57 4.87
N SER A 25 -22.25 -27.04 6.03
CA SER A 25 -22.16 -26.22 7.23
C SER A 25 -21.46 -24.90 6.84
N PRO A 26 -22.01 -23.72 7.20
CA PRO A 26 -21.33 -22.47 6.92
C PRO A 26 -19.90 -22.60 7.42
N VAL A 27 -18.94 -22.44 6.52
CA VAL A 27 -17.53 -22.33 6.92
C VAL A 27 -17.46 -20.97 7.61
N ASP A 28 -17.65 -21.01 8.93
CA ASP A 28 -17.51 -19.85 9.81
C ASP A 28 -16.08 -19.32 9.69
N PHE A 29 -15.89 -18.01 9.83
CA PHE A 29 -14.56 -17.48 10.03
C PHE A 29 -14.10 -17.99 11.40
N ASN A 30 -13.35 -19.10 11.43
CA ASN A 30 -13.01 -19.81 12.67
C ASN A 30 -12.38 -18.89 13.75
N ASP A 31 -11.69 -17.81 13.36
CA ASP A 31 -11.25 -16.74 14.27
C ASP A 31 -10.91 -15.43 13.52
N PRO A 32 -11.87 -14.52 13.29
CA PRO A 32 -11.60 -13.26 12.59
C PRO A 32 -10.71 -12.30 13.38
N ALA A 33 -10.76 -12.38 14.71
CA ALA A 33 -9.93 -11.58 15.58
C ALA A 33 -8.46 -11.97 15.44
N ALA A 34 -8.15 -13.27 15.27
CA ALA A 34 -6.80 -13.73 14.95
C ALA A 34 -6.33 -13.26 13.58
N VAL A 35 -7.19 -13.24 12.55
CA VAL A 35 -6.84 -12.71 11.22
C VAL A 35 -6.48 -11.23 11.30
N SER A 36 -7.32 -10.42 11.95
CA SER A 36 -7.05 -8.99 12.16
C SER A 36 -5.78 -8.75 12.99
N ALA A 37 -5.59 -9.50 14.09
CA ALA A 37 -4.38 -9.42 14.90
C ALA A 37 -3.11 -9.81 14.12
N ASN A 38 -3.17 -10.85 13.29
CA ASN A 38 -2.05 -11.27 12.45
C ASN A 38 -1.73 -10.24 11.37
N LEU A 39 -2.73 -9.63 10.73
CA LEU A 39 -2.51 -8.54 9.78
C LEU A 39 -1.91 -7.30 10.47
N SER A 40 -2.38 -6.96 11.67
CA SER A 40 -1.76 -5.91 12.48
C SER A 40 -0.33 -6.25 12.90
N SER A 41 0.04 -7.54 12.96
CA SER A 41 1.41 -7.95 13.27
C SER A 41 2.39 -7.63 12.15
N VAL A 42 1.92 -7.36 10.92
CA VAL A 42 2.79 -6.88 9.84
C VAL A 42 3.38 -5.51 10.18
N ASP A 43 2.66 -4.68 10.94
CA ASP A 43 3.16 -3.38 11.43
C ASP A 43 4.44 -3.52 12.27
N SER A 44 4.62 -4.67 12.92
CA SER A 44 5.80 -4.90 13.78
C SER A 44 7.10 -5.17 13.02
N ALA A 45 7.07 -5.39 11.69
CA ALA A 45 8.28 -5.33 10.87
C ALA A 45 8.83 -3.89 10.75
N PHE A 46 7.96 -2.90 10.90
CA PHE A 46 8.28 -1.47 10.84
C PHE A 46 8.61 -0.88 12.22
N ASP A 47 8.49 -1.69 13.29
CA ASP A 47 8.70 -1.26 14.67
C ASP A 47 10.20 -1.18 15.01
N SER A 48 10.85 -0.15 14.49
CA SER A 48 12.19 0.26 14.90
C SER A 48 12.34 1.77 14.88
N ASP A 49 13.15 2.30 15.79
CA ASP A 49 13.45 3.74 15.84
C ASP A 49 14.10 4.22 14.52
N VAL A 50 14.91 3.36 13.89
CA VAL A 50 15.54 3.63 12.60
C VAL A 50 14.50 3.74 11.48
N PHE A 51 13.53 2.83 11.42
CA PHE A 51 12.45 2.91 10.44
C PHE A 51 11.55 4.15 10.67
N ARG A 52 11.23 4.47 11.93
CA ARG A 52 10.45 5.68 12.26
C ARG A 52 11.16 6.96 11.80
N SER A 53 12.49 7.02 11.98
CA SER A 53 13.32 8.12 11.49
C SER A 53 13.35 8.17 9.96
N PHE A 54 13.52 7.03 9.29
CA PHE A 54 13.44 6.92 7.83
C PHE A 54 12.10 7.43 7.27
N SER A 55 10.97 7.02 7.83
CA SER A 55 9.63 7.46 7.40
C SER A 55 9.48 8.98 7.53
N THR A 56 9.98 9.55 8.63
CA THR A 56 9.97 11.00 8.86
C THR A 56 10.87 11.74 7.85
N ALA A 57 12.12 11.25 7.69
CA ALA A 57 13.08 11.84 6.77
C ALA A 57 12.57 11.82 5.32
N SER A 58 11.89 10.75 4.92
CA SER A 58 11.31 10.58 3.59
C SER A 58 10.30 11.67 3.23
N VAL A 59 9.50 12.14 4.20
CA VAL A 59 8.55 13.24 4.00
C VAL A 59 9.25 14.60 3.87
N MET A 60 10.46 14.74 4.42
CA MET A 60 11.22 16.00 4.44
C MET A 60 12.21 16.14 3.28
N LEU A 61 12.30 15.13 2.40
CA LEU A 61 13.23 15.11 1.27
C LEU A 61 13.01 16.26 0.29
N ASP A 62 11.76 16.65 0.01
CA ASP A 62 11.41 17.73 -0.92
C ASP A 62 12.08 19.06 -0.52
N VAL A 63 12.08 19.38 0.79
CA VAL A 63 12.63 20.63 1.33
C VAL A 63 14.16 20.62 1.26
N ALA A 64 14.79 19.48 1.54
CA ALA A 64 16.24 19.33 1.57
C ALA A 64 16.89 19.34 0.19
N THR A 65 16.12 19.02 -0.86
CA THR A 65 16.63 18.76 -2.20
C THR A 65 16.17 19.79 -3.25
N ALA A 66 15.23 20.68 -2.90
CA ALA A 66 14.89 21.85 -3.70
C ALA A 66 16.09 22.83 -3.85
N PRO A 67 16.31 23.49 -5.01
CA PRO A 67 15.52 23.51 -6.24
C PRO A 67 15.93 22.47 -7.31
N ALA A 68 16.69 21.42 -6.93
CA ALA A 68 17.28 20.49 -7.90
C ALA A 68 16.27 19.50 -8.51
N PHE A 69 15.13 19.28 -7.84
CA PHE A 69 14.08 18.35 -8.25
C PHE A 69 12.78 19.14 -8.38
N ARG A 70 12.19 19.15 -9.58
CA ARG A 70 10.89 19.80 -9.85
C ARG A 70 9.82 18.71 -9.83
N PRO A 71 8.80 18.78 -8.98
CA PRO A 71 7.73 17.79 -8.97
C PRO A 71 6.72 18.05 -10.09
N THR A 72 6.44 17.02 -10.88
CA THR A 72 5.24 16.87 -11.71
C THR A 72 4.46 15.65 -11.19
N ALA A 73 4.01 15.74 -9.94
CA ALA A 73 3.27 14.68 -9.29
C ALA A 73 1.77 14.78 -9.59
N THR A 74 1.23 13.86 -10.40
CA THR A 74 -0.22 13.78 -10.62
C THR A 74 -0.78 12.36 -10.68
N LEU A 75 0.04 11.31 -10.84
CA LEU A 75 -0.50 9.95 -11.04
C LEU A 75 -0.56 9.14 -9.74
N ILE A 76 0.48 9.16 -8.90
CA ILE A 76 0.57 8.35 -7.67
C ILE A 76 -0.38 8.87 -6.59
N GLU A 77 -0.54 10.19 -6.45
CA GLU A 77 -1.48 10.77 -5.48
C GLU A 77 -2.96 10.51 -5.82
N THR A 78 -3.27 10.33 -7.11
CA THR A 78 -4.66 10.12 -7.59
C THR A 78 -5.20 8.72 -7.23
N LEU A 79 -4.31 7.79 -6.88
CA LEU A 79 -4.62 6.40 -6.53
C LEU A 79 -4.83 6.17 -5.03
N ARG A 80 -5.03 7.22 -4.21
CA ARG A 80 -5.25 7.07 -2.75
C ARG A 80 -6.74 6.97 -2.40
N PRO A 81 -7.35 5.78 -2.28
CA PRO A 81 -8.70 5.66 -1.76
C PRO A 81 -8.71 6.04 -0.27
N LYS A 82 -9.84 6.61 0.15
CA LYS A 82 -10.23 6.66 1.55
C LYS A 82 -11.60 6.01 1.61
N LEU A 83 -11.68 4.83 2.20
CA LEU A 83 -12.96 4.18 2.47
C LEU A 83 -13.52 4.70 3.80
N VAL A 84 -14.76 5.19 3.74
CA VAL A 84 -15.64 5.37 4.91
C VAL A 84 -17.03 4.99 4.42
N GLN A 85 -17.55 3.80 4.78
CA GLN A 85 -18.98 3.44 4.90
C GLN A 85 -19.24 1.93 4.87
N SER A 86 -20.41 1.53 5.41
CA SER A 86 -20.92 0.16 5.54
C SER A 86 -21.62 -0.38 4.28
N GLY A 87 -21.51 -1.68 4.00
CA GLY A 87 -22.23 -2.40 2.93
C GLY A 87 -21.64 -2.18 1.53
N ALA A 88 -22.41 -2.46 0.47
CA ALA A 88 -21.95 -2.31 -0.93
C ALA A 88 -21.51 -0.88 -1.31
N ARG A 89 -21.86 0.11 -0.50
CA ARG A 89 -21.42 1.51 -0.65
C ARG A 89 -19.92 1.71 -0.42
N ILE A 90 -19.26 0.74 0.24
CA ILE A 90 -17.79 0.71 0.36
C ILE A 90 -17.10 0.79 -1.01
N PHE A 91 -17.71 0.32 -2.09
CA PHE A 91 -17.07 0.31 -3.41
C PHE A 91 -17.12 1.68 -4.13
N LEU A 92 -17.95 2.63 -3.67
CA LEU A 92 -18.17 3.93 -4.35
C LEU A 92 -16.91 4.81 -4.51
N PRO A 93 -15.99 4.91 -3.55
CA PRO A 93 -14.77 5.71 -3.71
C PRO A 93 -13.83 5.18 -4.79
N ALA A 94 -13.62 3.85 -4.85
CA ALA A 94 -12.80 3.21 -5.89
C ALA A 94 -13.35 3.46 -7.30
N MET A 95 -14.69 3.53 -7.45
CA MET A 95 -15.33 3.83 -8.73
C MET A 95 -15.03 5.25 -9.23
N ARG A 96 -15.08 6.26 -8.35
CA ARG A 96 -14.74 7.64 -8.72
C ARG A 96 -13.29 7.76 -9.16
N GLN A 97 -12.39 6.95 -8.60
CA GLN A 97 -10.99 6.93 -9.00
C GLN A 97 -10.80 6.28 -10.37
N ALA A 98 -11.48 5.16 -10.64
CA ALA A 98 -11.40 4.50 -11.94
C ALA A 98 -11.87 5.43 -13.09
N GLN A 99 -12.94 6.21 -12.86
CA GLN A 99 -13.40 7.22 -13.81
C GLN A 99 -12.40 8.38 -13.99
N LYS A 100 -11.76 8.85 -12.90
CA LYS A 100 -10.70 9.85 -12.98
C LYS A 100 -9.49 9.34 -13.77
N LEU A 101 -9.07 8.10 -13.51
CA LEU A 101 -7.97 7.46 -14.22
C LEU A 101 -8.28 7.36 -15.71
N GLN A 102 -9.47 6.89 -16.08
CA GLN A 102 -9.91 6.83 -17.47
C GLN A 102 -9.88 8.19 -18.16
N ALA A 103 -10.28 9.26 -17.46
CA ALA A 103 -10.24 10.62 -18.00
C ALA A 103 -8.80 11.16 -18.16
N MET A 104 -7.84 10.66 -17.37
CA MET A 104 -6.43 11.06 -17.44
C MET A 104 -5.63 10.29 -18.50
N VAL A 105 -6.03 9.05 -18.81
CA VAL A 105 -5.32 8.14 -19.73
C VAL A 105 -5.05 8.75 -21.12
N PRO A 106 -5.99 9.45 -21.79
CA PRO A 106 -5.73 10.10 -23.09
C PRO A 106 -4.68 11.20 -23.04
N ASN A 107 -4.38 11.74 -21.85
CA ASN A 107 -3.42 12.81 -21.61
C ASN A 107 -2.15 12.32 -20.91
N LEU A 108 -1.89 11.00 -20.90
CA LEU A 108 -0.62 10.44 -20.42
C LEU A 108 0.53 10.84 -21.35
N SER A 109 0.99 12.09 -21.26
CA SER A 109 2.26 12.52 -21.85
C SER A 109 3.37 12.22 -20.85
N VAL A 110 3.74 10.95 -20.73
CA VAL A 110 4.90 10.59 -19.92
C VAL A 110 6.12 10.85 -20.78
N SER A 111 6.73 12.04 -20.62
CA SER A 111 8.03 12.32 -21.22
C SER A 111 8.94 11.16 -20.87
N ALA A 112 9.44 10.45 -21.90
CA ALA A 112 10.20 9.24 -21.72
C ALA A 112 11.24 9.44 -20.62
N ALA A 113 11.17 8.60 -19.58
CA ALA A 113 12.14 8.43 -18.52
C ALA A 113 13.56 8.37 -19.11
N GLN A 114 14.19 9.53 -19.31
CA GLN A 114 15.52 9.65 -19.87
C GLN A 114 16.43 10.32 -18.85
N GLY A 115 17.47 9.59 -18.47
CA GLY A 115 18.56 10.10 -17.67
C GLY A 115 18.62 9.47 -16.28
N ARG A 116 18.77 10.33 -15.29
CA ARG A 116 19.18 10.04 -13.92
C ARG A 116 18.15 10.64 -12.97
N ILE A 117 17.73 9.87 -11.97
CA ILE A 117 16.82 10.33 -10.92
C ILE A 117 17.52 11.38 -10.05
N ILE A 118 18.83 11.25 -9.84
CA ILE A 118 19.64 12.17 -9.02
C ILE A 118 20.67 12.87 -9.93
N PRO A 119 20.73 14.22 -9.95
CA PRO A 119 21.80 14.94 -10.63
C PRO A 119 23.17 14.52 -10.10
N ASP A 120 24.14 14.34 -10.99
CA ASP A 120 25.53 14.02 -10.65
C ASP A 120 26.18 15.01 -9.68
N THR A 121 25.81 16.29 -9.76
CA THR A 121 26.24 17.33 -8.80
C THR A 121 25.87 17.05 -7.34
N MET A 122 24.93 16.13 -7.10
CA MET A 122 24.46 15.72 -5.78
C MET A 122 25.15 14.43 -5.29
N TYR A 123 25.87 13.72 -6.16
CA TYR A 123 26.47 12.44 -5.81
C TYR A 123 27.46 12.57 -4.65
N GLY A 124 27.33 11.66 -3.70
CA GLY A 124 28.13 11.61 -2.49
C GLY A 124 27.71 12.60 -1.41
N ARG A 125 26.79 13.54 -1.64
CA ARG A 125 26.42 14.52 -0.60
C ARG A 125 25.76 13.85 0.59
N VAL A 126 26.17 14.26 1.79
CA VAL A 126 25.57 13.87 3.05
C VAL A 126 24.74 15.02 3.61
N PHE A 127 23.49 14.72 3.92
CA PHE A 127 22.52 15.62 4.52
C PHE A 127 22.39 15.31 6.00
N GLU A 128 22.61 16.34 6.83
CA GLU A 128 22.58 16.28 8.28
C GLU A 128 21.48 17.20 8.81
N TRP A 129 20.94 16.91 9.99
CA TRP A 129 19.86 17.72 10.56
C TRP A 129 20.41 19.06 11.07
N ASP A 130 19.83 20.16 10.58
CA ASP A 130 20.11 21.52 11.01
C ASP A 130 19.10 21.90 12.10
N THR A 131 19.52 21.89 13.37
CA THR A 131 18.66 22.21 14.53
C THR A 131 18.20 23.67 14.56
N ALA A 132 18.91 24.58 13.88
CA ALA A 132 18.49 25.98 13.81
C ALA A 132 17.31 26.18 12.84
N LEU A 133 17.24 25.36 11.79
CA LEU A 133 16.23 25.47 10.73
C LEU A 133 15.19 24.34 10.76
N ASN A 134 15.38 23.33 11.61
CA ASN A 134 14.55 22.13 11.71
C ASN A 134 14.37 21.42 10.37
N GLN A 135 15.47 21.20 9.64
CA GLN A 135 15.45 20.54 8.34
C GLN A 135 16.79 19.86 8.01
N TYR A 136 16.77 18.90 7.10
CA TYR A 136 17.98 18.30 6.55
C TYR A 136 18.69 19.27 5.60
N ARG A 137 20.01 19.39 5.74
CA ARG A 137 20.84 20.24 4.87
C ARG A 137 22.19 19.61 4.56
N TYR A 138 22.67 19.85 3.35
CA TYR A 138 24.06 19.59 3.01
C TYR A 138 24.96 20.62 3.71
N GLN A 139 25.94 20.13 4.47
CA GLN A 139 26.88 20.96 5.24
C GLN A 139 28.36 20.76 4.85
N GLY A 140 28.62 20.11 3.71
CA GLY A 140 29.98 19.92 3.17
C GLY A 140 30.52 18.49 3.24
N THR A 141 29.86 17.60 3.98
CA THR A 141 30.27 16.20 4.13
C THR A 141 29.92 15.37 2.89
N THR A 142 30.86 14.56 2.40
CA THR A 142 30.62 13.65 1.26
C THR A 142 31.08 12.21 1.51
N VAL A 143 30.45 11.26 0.80
CA VAL A 143 30.82 9.85 0.74
C VAL A 143 31.39 9.54 -0.64
N ALA A 144 32.64 9.09 -0.68
CA ALA A 144 33.29 8.70 -1.92
C ALA A 144 32.55 7.53 -2.60
N ASN A 145 32.44 7.58 -3.93
CA ASN A 145 31.86 6.55 -4.78
C ASN A 145 30.36 6.27 -4.58
N LEU A 146 29.63 7.10 -3.84
CA LEU A 146 28.17 7.00 -3.74
C LEU A 146 27.52 7.68 -4.95
N THR A 147 26.91 6.91 -5.84
CA THR A 147 26.12 7.40 -6.99
C THR A 147 24.72 7.81 -6.55
N GLY A 148 24.65 8.70 -5.55
CA GLY A 148 23.41 9.06 -4.87
C GLY A 148 23.65 10.01 -3.71
N VAL A 149 22.68 10.10 -2.81
CA VAL A 149 22.74 10.95 -1.61
C VAL A 149 22.60 10.13 -0.34
N ARG A 150 23.17 10.63 0.75
CA ARG A 150 23.02 10.05 2.09
C ARG A 150 22.35 11.03 3.02
N PHE A 151 21.41 10.56 3.84
CA PHE A 151 20.85 11.29 4.96
C PHE A 151 21.27 10.60 6.25
N VAL A 152 21.76 11.37 7.22
CA VAL A 152 22.00 10.85 8.58
C VAL A 152 20.66 10.79 9.30
N LEU A 153 20.28 9.63 9.83
CA LEU A 153 19.00 9.47 10.52
C LEU A 153 19.17 9.76 12.01
N TYR A 154 18.22 10.48 12.59
CA TYR A 154 18.21 10.87 14.01
C TYR A 154 16.95 10.36 14.72
N ALA A 155 17.04 10.16 16.04
CA ALA A 155 15.89 9.74 16.84
C ALA A 155 14.74 10.75 16.71
N THR A 156 13.51 10.23 16.51
CA THR A 156 12.30 11.05 16.42
C THR A 156 11.33 10.78 17.56
N GLY A 157 10.64 11.83 18.01
CA GLY A 157 9.54 11.76 18.96
C GLY A 157 8.26 11.21 18.33
N LEU A 158 7.22 11.02 19.15
CA LEU A 158 5.90 10.55 18.68
C LEU A 158 5.17 11.58 17.80
N ASP A 159 5.59 12.83 17.87
CA ASP A 159 5.16 13.95 17.03
C ASP A 159 5.86 13.99 15.67
N GLY A 160 6.81 13.07 15.42
CA GLY A 160 7.62 13.02 14.21
C GLY A 160 8.72 14.07 14.15
N GLN A 161 8.99 14.80 15.24
CA GLN A 161 10.10 15.76 15.29
C GLN A 161 11.39 15.06 15.71
N VAL A 162 12.52 15.54 15.20
CA VAL A 162 13.84 15.07 15.65
C VAL A 162 14.04 15.50 17.11
N VAL A 163 14.45 14.55 17.95
CA VAL A 163 14.71 14.79 19.37
C VAL A 163 16.08 15.44 19.56
N GLU A 164 16.12 16.52 20.33
CA GLU A 164 17.37 17.19 20.72
C GLU A 164 17.82 16.81 22.13
N PRO A 165 19.14 16.67 22.38
CA PRO A 165 20.24 16.84 21.43
C PRO A 165 20.29 15.72 20.39
N VAL A 166 20.60 16.07 19.14
CA VAL A 166 20.57 15.13 18.02
C VAL A 166 21.60 14.02 18.21
N SER A 167 21.16 12.77 18.06
CA SER A 167 22.00 11.59 18.07
C SER A 167 21.74 10.77 16.81
N ALA A 168 22.80 10.47 16.06
CA ALA A 168 22.70 9.70 14.83
C ALA A 168 22.40 8.23 15.17
N ILE A 169 21.30 7.71 14.60
CA ILE A 169 20.84 6.34 14.80
C ILE A 169 20.90 5.50 13.53
N GLY A 170 21.35 6.07 12.41
CA GLY A 170 21.50 5.33 11.16
C GLY A 170 21.77 6.23 9.97
N THR A 171 21.68 5.64 8.79
CA THR A 171 21.82 6.34 7.50
C THR A 171 20.78 5.83 6.51
N LEU A 172 20.24 6.76 5.72
CA LEU A 172 19.44 6.49 4.54
C LEU A 172 20.29 6.83 3.31
N ASP A 173 20.58 5.84 2.48
CA ASP A 173 21.18 6.04 1.17
C ASP A 173 20.11 5.90 0.10
N ILE A 174 20.08 6.87 -0.83
CA ILE A 174 19.24 6.82 -2.02
C ILE A 174 20.19 6.83 -3.21
N ILE A 175 20.30 5.68 -3.85
CA ILE A 175 21.32 5.37 -4.86
C ILE A 175 20.65 5.36 -6.22
N ASP A 176 21.13 6.20 -7.12
CA ASP A 176 20.67 6.21 -8.51
C ASP A 176 21.29 5.03 -9.26
N GLN A 177 20.41 4.22 -9.85
CA GLN A 177 20.74 3.07 -10.71
C GLN A 177 20.08 3.22 -12.08
N SER A 178 19.66 4.43 -12.44
CA SER A 178 18.94 4.70 -13.68
C SER A 178 19.79 4.40 -14.89
N THR A 179 19.10 4.00 -15.95
CA THR A 179 19.66 3.77 -17.28
C THR A 179 18.93 4.69 -18.27
N PRO A 180 19.40 4.81 -19.53
CA PRO A 180 18.74 5.68 -20.51
C PRO A 180 17.25 5.36 -20.78
N THR A 181 16.76 4.18 -20.41
CA THR A 181 15.38 3.72 -20.68
C THR A 181 14.59 3.36 -19.41
N LYS A 182 15.18 3.52 -18.23
CA LYS A 182 14.60 3.10 -16.95
C LYS A 182 15.10 4.01 -15.84
N LEU A 183 14.20 4.71 -15.17
CA LEU A 183 14.50 5.37 -13.90
C LEU A 183 14.53 4.29 -12.81
N GLN A 184 15.60 4.25 -12.02
CA GLN A 184 15.74 3.27 -10.96
C GLN A 184 16.51 3.85 -9.78
N ALA A 185 15.99 3.65 -8.57
CA ALA A 185 16.68 4.01 -7.35
C ALA A 185 16.63 2.85 -6.36
N GLN A 186 17.76 2.61 -5.69
CA GLN A 186 17.83 1.74 -4.53
C GLN A 186 17.78 2.60 -3.27
N VAL A 187 16.94 2.19 -2.34
CA VAL A 187 16.80 2.80 -1.02
C VAL A 187 17.35 1.84 0.02
N LEU A 188 18.37 2.29 0.75
CA LEU A 188 19.11 1.49 1.69
C LEU A 188 19.20 2.20 3.04
N VAL A 189 18.55 1.64 4.05
CA VAL A 189 18.59 2.16 5.42
C VAL A 189 19.42 1.23 6.30
N LYS A 190 20.46 1.79 6.91
CA LYS A 190 21.35 1.06 7.82
C LYS A 190 21.32 1.64 9.22
N GLY A 191 21.42 0.77 10.21
CA GLY A 191 21.56 1.16 11.62
C GLY A 191 22.92 1.76 11.94
N PRO A 192 23.17 2.07 13.23
CA PRO A 192 24.41 2.68 13.69
C PRO A 192 25.62 1.84 13.28
N GLY A 193 26.66 2.49 12.73
CA GLY A 193 27.88 1.80 12.28
C GLY A 193 27.69 0.89 11.05
N GLY A 194 26.51 0.86 10.42
CA GLY A 194 26.26 0.07 9.21
C GLY A 194 26.04 -1.43 9.45
N THR A 195 25.79 -1.85 10.69
CA THR A 195 25.77 -3.27 11.09
C THR A 195 24.52 -4.02 10.65
N THR A 196 23.37 -3.34 10.63
CA THR A 196 22.06 -3.93 10.30
C THR A 196 21.43 -3.13 9.18
N THR A 197 21.01 -3.80 8.12
CA THR A 197 20.19 -3.20 7.07
C THR A 197 18.72 -3.35 7.46
N TYR A 198 18.06 -2.22 7.73
CA TYR A 198 16.65 -2.17 8.13
C TYR A 198 15.71 -2.09 6.92
N VAL A 199 16.16 -1.44 5.85
CA VAL A 199 15.41 -1.28 4.61
C VAL A 199 16.38 -1.49 3.46
N ASP A 200 16.03 -2.35 2.51
CA ASP A 200 16.72 -2.48 1.24
C ASP A 200 15.68 -2.81 0.17
N TYR A 201 15.36 -1.82 -0.65
CA TYR A 201 14.48 -2.04 -1.79
C TYR A 201 14.94 -1.25 -3.00
N THR A 202 14.53 -1.73 -4.17
CA THR A 202 14.74 -1.05 -5.43
C THR A 202 13.39 -0.72 -6.02
N ALA A 203 13.19 0.56 -6.36
CA ALA A 203 12.05 1.00 -7.12
C ALA A 203 12.49 1.36 -8.54
N SER A 204 11.62 1.12 -9.51
CA SER A 204 11.89 1.51 -10.88
C SER A 204 10.65 1.92 -11.64
N VAL A 205 10.86 2.75 -12.65
CA VAL A 205 9.82 3.24 -13.55
C VAL A 205 10.34 3.17 -14.98
N THR A 206 9.49 2.61 -15.85
CA THR A 206 9.68 2.58 -17.30
C THR A 206 8.45 3.19 -17.95
N THR A 207 8.67 3.97 -19.00
CA THR A 207 7.60 4.76 -19.61
C THR A 207 7.76 4.73 -21.12
N SER A 208 6.64 4.68 -21.83
CA SER A 208 6.53 4.88 -23.26
C SER A 208 5.51 5.99 -23.54
N PHE A 209 5.29 6.30 -24.82
CA PHE A 209 4.28 7.29 -25.21
C PHE A 209 2.84 6.91 -24.83
N THR A 210 2.55 5.62 -24.61
CA THR A 210 1.18 5.11 -24.40
C THR A 210 1.07 4.16 -23.23
N SER A 211 2.15 3.94 -22.48
CA SER A 211 2.18 3.05 -21.33
C SER A 211 3.22 3.47 -20.31
N ALA A 212 3.00 3.06 -19.06
CA ALA A 212 3.97 3.17 -17.99
C ALA A 212 3.95 1.88 -17.17
N SER A 213 5.10 1.52 -16.61
CA SER A 213 5.20 0.47 -15.61
C SER A 213 6.12 0.92 -14.49
N ALA A 214 5.68 0.70 -13.26
CA ALA A 214 6.47 0.93 -12.07
C ALA A 214 6.59 -0.39 -11.32
N SER A 215 7.74 -0.62 -10.67
CA SER A 215 7.91 -1.76 -9.78
C SER A 215 8.71 -1.39 -8.55
N VAL A 216 8.46 -2.09 -7.46
CA VAL A 216 9.28 -2.04 -6.26
C VAL A 216 9.47 -3.45 -5.71
N SER A 217 10.68 -3.78 -5.30
CA SER A 217 10.91 -5.02 -4.58
C SER A 217 12.05 -4.90 -3.60
N GLY A 218 11.93 -5.60 -2.48
CA GLY A 218 12.91 -5.50 -1.41
C GLY A 218 12.43 -6.06 -0.08
N THR A 219 13.07 -5.59 0.98
CA THR A 219 12.85 -6.05 2.35
C THR A 219 12.86 -4.90 3.36
N ILE A 220 12.07 -5.06 4.41
CA ILE A 220 12.08 -4.22 5.61
C ILE A 220 12.16 -5.12 6.83
N THR A 221 12.99 -4.78 7.82
CA THR A 221 13.12 -5.55 9.04
C THR A 221 13.14 -4.68 10.29
N ASN A 222 12.66 -5.24 11.40
CA ASN A 222 12.77 -4.63 12.73
C ASN A 222 14.19 -4.69 13.32
N GLY A 223 15.13 -5.35 12.63
CA GLY A 223 16.55 -5.43 13.03
C GLY A 223 16.81 -6.29 14.27
N LEU A 224 15.80 -6.96 14.82
CA LEU A 224 15.95 -7.90 15.93
C LEU A 224 16.50 -9.25 15.43
N SER A 225 16.92 -10.12 16.36
CA SER A 225 17.50 -11.43 16.06
C SER A 225 16.58 -12.59 16.50
N GLY A 226 16.85 -13.78 15.96
CA GLY A 226 16.15 -15.02 16.32
C GLY A 226 14.64 -14.97 16.07
N GLY A 227 13.87 -15.61 16.96
CA GLY A 227 12.39 -15.68 16.86
C GLY A 227 11.66 -14.36 17.13
N THR A 228 12.38 -13.25 17.32
CA THR A 228 11.81 -11.90 17.39
C THR A 228 12.10 -11.07 16.15
N ASN A 229 12.97 -11.57 15.25
CA ASN A 229 13.19 -10.96 13.96
C ASN A 229 11.89 -10.99 13.16
N LYS A 230 11.57 -9.84 12.57
CA LYS A 230 10.49 -9.67 11.63
C LYS A 230 11.04 -9.02 10.40
N THR A 231 10.85 -9.67 9.27
CA THR A 231 11.29 -9.22 7.96
C THR A 231 10.12 -9.37 7.01
N LEU A 232 9.68 -8.23 6.48
CA LEU A 232 8.70 -8.12 5.42
C LEU A 232 9.45 -8.06 4.09
N SER A 233 9.30 -9.09 3.27
CA SER A 233 9.72 -9.09 1.87
C SER A 233 8.54 -8.67 1.00
N PHE A 234 8.81 -7.91 -0.05
CA PHE A 234 7.77 -7.43 -0.94
C PHE A 234 8.24 -7.34 -2.38
N ASP A 235 7.30 -7.54 -3.30
CA ASP A 235 7.44 -7.34 -4.73
C ASP A 235 6.11 -6.81 -5.25
N GLU A 236 6.12 -5.66 -5.90
CA GLU A 236 4.95 -5.02 -6.46
C GLU A 236 5.26 -4.45 -7.84
N THR A 237 4.33 -4.62 -8.77
CA THR A 237 4.39 -4.08 -10.12
C THR A 237 3.06 -3.44 -10.49
N LEU A 238 3.11 -2.17 -10.87
CA LEU A 238 2.05 -1.42 -11.52
C LEU A 238 2.32 -1.38 -13.02
N SER A 239 1.27 -1.58 -13.82
CA SER A 239 1.28 -1.36 -15.26
C SER A 239 0.07 -0.53 -15.67
N VAL A 240 0.26 0.43 -16.56
CA VAL A 240 -0.78 1.34 -17.06
C VAL A 240 -0.62 1.50 -18.57
N ASN A 241 -1.73 1.50 -19.29
CA ASN A 241 -1.79 1.79 -20.72
C ASN A 241 -3.17 2.34 -21.13
N ALA A 242 -3.37 2.57 -22.43
CA ALA A 242 -4.63 3.09 -22.98
C ALA A 242 -5.87 2.22 -22.69
N SER A 243 -5.68 0.92 -22.48
CA SER A 243 -6.76 -0.04 -22.21
C SER A 243 -7.04 -0.24 -20.72
N GLY A 244 -6.22 0.29 -19.81
CA GLY A 244 -6.39 0.04 -18.40
C GLY A 244 -5.14 0.16 -17.54
N ALA A 245 -5.24 -0.38 -16.33
CA ALA A 245 -4.15 -0.52 -15.38
C ALA A 245 -4.23 -1.87 -14.66
N SER A 246 -3.09 -2.37 -14.18
CA SER A 246 -3.02 -3.57 -13.34
C SER A 246 -1.95 -3.43 -12.28
N VAL A 247 -2.22 -4.00 -11.10
CA VAL A 247 -1.28 -4.10 -9.99
C VAL A 247 -1.12 -5.58 -9.64
N HIS A 248 0.11 -6.03 -9.52
CA HIS A 248 0.47 -7.34 -8.97
C HIS A 248 1.39 -7.11 -7.81
N ALA A 249 1.05 -7.64 -6.63
CA ALA A 249 1.91 -7.52 -5.47
C ALA A 249 1.92 -8.79 -4.62
N THR A 250 3.08 -9.09 -4.04
CA THR A 250 3.28 -10.17 -3.08
C THR A 250 4.07 -9.63 -1.90
N PHE A 251 3.59 -9.94 -0.70
CA PHE A 251 4.18 -9.55 0.56
C PHE A 251 4.33 -10.77 1.43
N SER A 252 5.47 -10.92 2.08
CA SER A 252 5.75 -12.06 2.95
C SER A 252 6.42 -11.59 4.23
N LEU A 253 5.73 -11.78 5.36
CA LEU A 253 6.31 -11.63 6.68
C LEU A 253 6.87 -12.98 7.12
N ASN A 254 8.11 -13.01 7.59
CA ASN A 254 8.72 -14.26 8.06
C ASN A 254 8.16 -14.75 9.42
N ASN A 255 7.65 -13.84 10.27
CA ASN A 255 7.27 -14.17 11.64
C ASN A 255 6.21 -13.21 12.25
N PRO A 256 4.98 -13.69 12.55
CA PRO A 256 4.46 -14.98 12.10
C PRO A 256 4.52 -15.08 10.58
N ALA A 257 4.63 -16.30 10.06
CA ALA A 257 4.70 -16.52 8.62
C ALA A 257 3.35 -16.14 7.98
N ILE A 258 3.35 -15.03 7.25
CA ILE A 258 2.16 -14.50 6.56
C ILE A 258 2.56 -14.19 5.12
N THR A 259 1.74 -14.59 4.16
CA THR A 259 1.88 -14.17 2.77
C THR A 259 0.60 -13.50 2.30
N LEU A 260 0.71 -12.28 1.81
CA LEU A 260 -0.38 -11.56 1.14
C LEU A 260 -0.06 -11.45 -0.35
N MET A 261 -1.04 -11.75 -1.19
CA MET A 261 -0.97 -11.54 -2.63
C MET A 261 -2.13 -10.64 -3.06
N LEU A 262 -1.83 -9.70 -3.94
CA LEU A 262 -2.76 -8.74 -4.49
C LEU A 262 -2.67 -8.78 -6.01
N ASN A 263 -3.81 -8.96 -6.68
CA ASN A 263 -3.92 -8.74 -8.11
C ASN A 263 -5.11 -7.84 -8.38
N GLU A 264 -4.86 -6.63 -8.84
CA GLU A 264 -5.90 -5.67 -9.18
C GLU A 264 -5.80 -5.29 -10.65
N SER A 265 -6.93 -4.94 -11.23
CA SER A 265 -7.00 -4.47 -12.60
C SER A 265 -8.15 -3.49 -12.78
N VAL A 266 -7.96 -2.55 -13.69
CA VAL A 266 -9.00 -1.70 -14.25
C VAL A 266 -8.88 -1.83 -15.76
N THR A 267 -9.94 -2.23 -16.45
CA THR A 267 -10.00 -2.34 -17.90
C THR A 267 -11.04 -1.37 -18.43
N PHE A 268 -10.68 -0.62 -19.47
CA PHE A 268 -11.58 0.27 -20.19
C PHE A 268 -12.12 -0.44 -21.43
N ASN A 269 -13.38 -0.87 -21.34
CA ASN A 269 -14.09 -1.58 -22.41
C ASN A 269 -15.39 -0.83 -22.73
N ASP A 270 -15.26 0.28 -23.46
CA ASP A 270 -16.33 1.23 -23.77
C ASP A 270 -17.69 0.55 -24.09
N PRO A 271 -18.79 0.89 -23.39
CA PRO A 271 -18.95 1.95 -22.39
C PRO A 271 -18.59 1.56 -20.95
N ASN A 272 -18.09 0.36 -20.73
CA ASN A 272 -17.86 -0.19 -19.41
C ASN A 272 -16.44 0.07 -18.92
N ILE A 273 -16.32 0.35 -17.63
CA ILE A 273 -15.09 0.20 -16.86
C ILE A 273 -15.25 -1.07 -16.03
N ILE A 274 -14.26 -1.95 -16.11
CA ILE A 274 -14.25 -3.21 -15.39
C ILE A 274 -13.12 -3.18 -14.39
N ILE A 275 -13.43 -3.34 -13.10
CA ILE A 275 -12.46 -3.44 -12.02
C ILE A 275 -12.44 -4.90 -11.57
N GLY A 276 -11.26 -5.51 -11.55
CA GLY A 276 -11.04 -6.85 -11.00
C GLY A 276 -10.09 -6.76 -9.81
N ALA A 277 -10.38 -7.51 -8.75
CA ALA A 277 -9.49 -7.63 -7.61
C ALA A 277 -9.44 -9.08 -7.12
N ASP A 278 -8.25 -9.56 -6.76
CA ASP A 278 -8.02 -10.88 -6.18
C ASP A 278 -6.99 -10.73 -5.07
N PHE A 279 -7.49 -10.76 -3.84
CA PHE A 279 -6.71 -10.71 -2.62
C PHE A 279 -6.57 -12.11 -2.06
N ARG A 280 -5.37 -12.50 -1.66
CA ARG A 280 -5.11 -13.77 -1.02
C ARG A 280 -4.22 -13.58 0.19
N LEU A 281 -4.68 -13.98 1.36
CA LEU A 281 -3.93 -14.06 2.59
C LEU A 281 -3.68 -15.53 2.93
N ILE A 282 -2.42 -15.88 3.16
CA ILE A 282 -1.99 -17.20 3.61
C ILE A 282 -1.35 -17.02 4.97
N GLN A 283 -1.91 -17.66 6.00
CA GLN A 283 -1.39 -17.62 7.36
C GLN A 283 -1.73 -18.92 8.08
N ASN A 284 -0.81 -19.43 8.91
CA ASN A 284 -1.04 -20.63 9.72
C ASN A 284 -1.54 -21.88 8.95
N GLY A 285 -1.29 -21.96 7.64
CA GLY A 285 -1.76 -23.04 6.78
C GLY A 285 -3.16 -22.82 6.17
N GLU A 286 -3.88 -21.77 6.57
CA GLU A 286 -5.17 -21.36 6.02
C GLU A 286 -4.97 -20.33 4.90
N THR A 287 -5.81 -20.39 3.87
CA THR A 287 -5.90 -19.40 2.79
C THR A 287 -7.23 -18.68 2.86
N ILE A 288 -7.21 -17.38 3.10
CA ILE A 288 -8.35 -16.48 2.92
C ILE A 288 -8.21 -15.81 1.56
N ARG A 289 -9.25 -15.85 0.72
CA ARG A 289 -9.22 -15.23 -0.61
C ARG A 289 -10.48 -14.41 -0.86
N ALA A 290 -10.32 -13.16 -1.26
CA ALA A 290 -11.41 -12.28 -1.68
C ALA A 290 -11.27 -11.95 -3.18
N VAL A 291 -12.25 -12.34 -3.98
CA VAL A 291 -12.29 -12.06 -5.41
C VAL A 291 -13.44 -11.10 -5.69
N GLY A 292 -13.10 -9.93 -6.23
CA GLY A 292 -14.03 -8.86 -6.55
C GLY A 292 -14.08 -8.55 -8.03
N HIS A 293 -15.27 -8.21 -8.51
CA HIS A 293 -15.52 -7.74 -9.85
C HIS A 293 -16.53 -6.60 -9.81
N ILE A 294 -16.18 -5.44 -10.34
CA ILE A 294 -17.06 -4.27 -10.42
C ILE A 294 -17.15 -3.85 -11.88
N THR A 295 -18.37 -3.68 -12.38
CA THR A 295 -18.63 -3.11 -13.70
C THR A 295 -19.34 -1.77 -13.54
N ILE A 296 -18.80 -0.74 -14.18
CA ILE A 296 -19.38 0.61 -14.24
C ILE A 296 -19.70 0.90 -15.69
N ASN A 297 -20.96 1.12 -16.03
CA ASN A 297 -21.34 1.61 -17.34
C ASN A 297 -21.30 3.14 -17.34
N ASN A 298 -20.38 3.76 -18.06
CA ASN A 298 -20.22 5.21 -18.06
C ASN A 298 -21.34 5.96 -18.79
N LEU A 299 -22.08 5.29 -19.67
CA LEU A 299 -23.19 5.93 -20.40
C LEU A 299 -24.44 6.00 -19.53
N SER A 300 -24.80 4.90 -18.87
CA SER A 300 -26.00 4.83 -18.03
C SER A 300 -25.75 5.22 -16.57
N GLY A 301 -24.48 5.22 -16.13
CA GLY A 301 -24.12 5.33 -14.72
C GLY A 301 -24.42 4.06 -13.90
N ALA A 302 -24.88 2.98 -14.54
CA ALA A 302 -25.21 1.73 -13.87
C ALA A 302 -23.95 1.06 -13.31
N VAL A 303 -24.08 0.50 -12.11
CA VAL A 303 -22.99 -0.18 -11.42
C VAL A 303 -23.45 -1.57 -11.02
N THR A 304 -22.56 -2.54 -11.18
CA THR A 304 -22.74 -3.88 -10.62
C THR A 304 -21.48 -4.28 -9.88
N VAL A 305 -21.64 -4.76 -8.65
CA VAL A 305 -20.57 -5.36 -7.86
C VAL A 305 -20.82 -6.85 -7.73
N SER A 306 -19.76 -7.64 -7.68
CA SER A 306 -19.75 -9.04 -7.30
C SER A 306 -18.47 -9.31 -6.51
N VAL A 307 -18.58 -9.68 -5.24
CA VAL A 307 -17.43 -10.08 -4.41
C VAL A 307 -17.73 -11.41 -3.75
N THR A 308 -16.74 -12.31 -3.75
CA THR A 308 -16.79 -13.58 -3.03
C THR A 308 -15.57 -13.69 -2.14
N VAL A 309 -15.78 -13.98 -0.86
CA VAL A 309 -14.74 -14.34 0.09
C VAL A 309 -14.80 -15.84 0.33
N SER A 310 -13.64 -16.49 0.30
CA SER A 310 -13.49 -17.93 0.58
C SER A 310 -12.37 -18.20 1.57
N VAL A 311 -12.54 -19.27 2.34
CA VAL A 311 -11.54 -19.85 3.24
C VAL A 311 -11.21 -21.25 2.72
N ASP A 312 -9.94 -21.50 2.42
CA ASP A 312 -9.44 -22.74 1.81
C ASP A 312 -10.22 -23.20 0.56
N GLY A 313 -10.71 -22.21 -0.21
CA GLY A 313 -11.48 -22.43 -1.43
C GLY A 313 -12.98 -22.62 -1.22
N HIS A 314 -13.47 -22.63 0.01
CA HIS A 314 -14.90 -22.69 0.33
C HIS A 314 -15.47 -21.28 0.50
N PRO A 315 -16.54 -20.90 -0.23
CA PRO A 315 -17.13 -19.57 -0.07
C PRO A 315 -17.72 -19.42 1.33
N VAL A 316 -17.45 -18.27 1.97
CA VAL A 316 -17.95 -17.93 3.31
C VAL A 316 -18.87 -16.71 3.29
N ALA A 317 -18.60 -15.78 2.38
CA ALA A 317 -19.40 -14.58 2.20
C ALA A 317 -19.42 -14.16 0.74
N SER A 318 -20.54 -13.64 0.27
CA SER A 318 -20.64 -13.03 -1.05
C SER A 318 -21.59 -11.84 -1.07
N ILE A 319 -21.36 -10.93 -2.01
CA ILE A 319 -22.27 -9.82 -2.30
C ILE A 319 -22.32 -9.63 -3.81
N SER A 320 -23.51 -9.47 -4.37
CA SER A 320 -23.69 -9.25 -5.80
C SER A 320 -24.92 -8.39 -6.07
N GLY A 321 -24.80 -7.39 -6.95
CA GLY A 321 -25.92 -6.52 -7.33
C GLY A 321 -25.53 -5.06 -7.54
N ASP A 322 -26.54 -4.19 -7.58
CA ASP A 322 -26.36 -2.73 -7.63
C ASP A 322 -26.00 -2.21 -6.23
N PRO A 323 -24.84 -1.57 -6.03
CA PRO A 323 -24.41 -1.10 -4.70
C PRO A 323 -25.26 0.06 -4.14
N THR A 324 -26.13 0.66 -4.95
CA THR A 324 -27.08 1.70 -4.53
C THR A 324 -28.41 1.13 -4.06
N ASP A 325 -28.74 -0.10 -4.46
CA ASP A 325 -29.94 -0.81 -4.01
C ASP A 325 -29.75 -1.28 -2.55
N PRO A 326 -30.62 -0.87 -1.61
CA PRO A 326 -30.56 -1.34 -0.23
C PRO A 326 -30.76 -2.86 -0.08
N ALA A 327 -31.30 -3.54 -1.09
CA ALA A 327 -31.40 -5.00 -1.10
C ALA A 327 -30.05 -5.69 -1.40
N THR A 328 -29.04 -4.99 -1.90
CA THR A 328 -27.71 -5.54 -2.12
C THR A 328 -26.94 -5.59 -0.80
N HIS A 329 -26.84 -6.79 -0.23
CA HIS A 329 -26.18 -7.04 1.06
C HIS A 329 -25.30 -8.30 0.99
N TRP A 330 -24.43 -8.45 1.98
CA TRP A 330 -23.61 -9.65 2.13
C TRP A 330 -24.45 -10.82 2.61
N VAL A 331 -24.23 -11.98 1.98
CA VAL A 331 -24.85 -13.24 2.33
C VAL A 331 -23.79 -14.32 2.57
N ASP A 332 -24.13 -15.31 3.37
CA ASP A 332 -23.31 -16.50 3.59
C ASP A 332 -23.32 -17.44 2.36
N ALA A 333 -22.69 -18.60 2.48
CA ALA A 333 -22.67 -19.63 1.44
C ALA A 333 -24.05 -20.20 1.09
N GLY A 334 -25.03 -20.12 2.00
CA GLY A 334 -26.41 -20.54 1.80
C GLY A 334 -27.30 -19.46 1.17
N GLY A 335 -26.81 -18.22 1.05
CA GLY A 335 -27.58 -17.08 0.57
C GLY A 335 -28.37 -16.35 1.66
N GLU A 336 -28.14 -16.70 2.93
CA GLU A 336 -28.77 -16.03 4.06
C GLU A 336 -27.94 -14.82 4.52
N PRO A 337 -28.56 -13.79 5.11
CA PRO A 337 -27.82 -12.64 5.62
C PRO A 337 -26.76 -13.05 6.65
N LEU A 338 -25.56 -12.47 6.53
CA LEU A 338 -24.49 -12.68 7.51
C LEU A 338 -24.88 -12.19 8.91
N THR A 339 -24.33 -12.83 9.94
CA THR A 339 -24.49 -12.34 11.31
C THR A 339 -23.74 -11.03 11.52
N VAL A 340 -24.07 -10.31 12.60
CA VAL A 340 -23.35 -9.06 12.96
C VAL A 340 -21.87 -9.32 13.22
N ALA A 341 -21.52 -10.47 13.79
CA ALA A 341 -20.13 -10.84 14.04
C ALA A 341 -19.38 -11.07 12.73
N ASP A 342 -19.99 -11.79 11.78
CA ASP A 342 -19.39 -12.09 10.47
C ASP A 342 -19.24 -10.83 9.61
N LEU A 343 -20.20 -9.91 9.69
CA LEU A 343 -20.10 -8.61 9.03
C LEU A 343 -18.94 -7.77 9.60
N GLN A 344 -18.74 -7.79 10.92
CA GLN A 344 -17.63 -7.08 11.55
C GLN A 344 -16.28 -7.71 11.17
N ALA A 345 -16.20 -9.04 11.20
CA ALA A 345 -15.04 -9.81 10.75
C ALA A 345 -14.62 -9.46 9.32
N LEU A 346 -15.61 -9.39 8.42
CA LEU A 346 -15.39 -9.04 7.03
C LEU A 346 -14.94 -7.59 6.85
N ALA A 347 -15.51 -6.66 7.63
CA ALA A 347 -15.08 -5.27 7.64
C ALA A 347 -13.62 -5.13 8.11
N ASP A 348 -13.26 -5.78 9.23
CA ASP A 348 -11.90 -5.76 9.77
C ASP A 348 -10.88 -6.33 8.77
N LEU A 349 -11.26 -7.37 8.03
CA LEU A 349 -10.44 -7.95 6.96
C LEU A 349 -10.15 -6.94 5.84
N PHE A 350 -11.18 -6.26 5.33
CA PHE A 350 -11.02 -5.26 4.26
C PHE A 350 -10.24 -4.02 4.73
N ASP A 351 -10.50 -3.54 5.95
CA ASP A 351 -9.76 -2.42 6.55
C ASP A 351 -8.26 -2.77 6.70
N ALA A 352 -7.95 -4.02 7.09
CA ALA A 352 -6.59 -4.48 7.20
C ALA A 352 -5.89 -4.54 5.83
N PHE A 353 -6.58 -4.99 4.78
CA PHE A 353 -6.05 -4.95 3.41
C PHE A 353 -5.78 -3.53 2.92
N GLU A 354 -6.69 -2.58 3.17
CA GLU A 354 -6.49 -1.17 2.78
C GLU A 354 -5.33 -0.53 3.54
N ASN A 355 -5.24 -0.72 4.86
CA ASN A 355 -4.13 -0.20 5.67
C ASN A 355 -2.78 -0.75 5.23
N PHE A 356 -2.74 -2.04 4.90
CA PHE A 356 -1.54 -2.67 4.39
C PHE A 356 -1.12 -2.08 3.03
N GLY A 357 -2.07 -1.97 2.08
CA GLY A 357 -1.81 -1.34 0.77
C GLY A 357 -1.33 0.11 0.87
N ASN A 358 -1.90 0.89 1.80
CA ASN A 358 -1.46 2.26 2.08
C ASN A 358 -0.02 2.32 2.63
N THR A 359 0.35 1.40 3.51
CA THR A 359 1.69 1.34 4.10
C THR A 359 2.75 1.05 3.04
N VAL A 360 2.47 0.09 2.16
CA VAL A 360 3.38 -0.25 1.05
C VAL A 360 3.45 0.87 0.03
N SER A 361 2.32 1.49 -0.32
CA SER A 361 2.31 2.61 -1.27
C SER A 361 3.20 3.78 -0.82
N ASN A 362 3.33 4.01 0.49
CA ASN A 362 4.24 5.02 1.03
C ASN A 362 5.73 4.67 0.84
N LEU A 363 6.09 3.42 0.57
CA LEU A 363 7.46 3.04 0.21
C LEU A 363 7.89 3.66 -1.13
N PHE A 364 6.95 4.03 -2.00
CA PHE A 364 7.28 4.73 -3.25
C PHE A 364 7.59 6.22 -3.05
N ALA A 365 7.30 6.80 -1.88
CA ALA A 365 7.41 8.25 -1.66
C ALA A 365 8.81 8.83 -1.92
N PRO A 366 9.93 8.23 -1.46
CA PRO A 366 11.27 8.74 -1.75
C PRO A 366 11.54 8.80 -3.25
N VAL A 367 11.11 7.78 -3.99
CA VAL A 367 11.35 7.68 -5.44
C VAL A 367 10.49 8.68 -6.18
N GLY A 368 9.25 8.91 -5.74
CA GLY A 368 8.37 9.96 -6.23
C GLY A 368 9.00 11.36 -6.12
N THR A 369 9.52 11.70 -4.93
CA THR A 369 10.22 12.97 -4.67
C THR A 369 11.37 13.22 -5.65
N PHE A 370 12.27 12.25 -5.85
CA PHE A 370 13.44 12.47 -6.72
C PHE A 370 13.11 12.35 -8.21
N ALA A 371 12.17 11.47 -8.59
CA ALA A 371 11.75 11.33 -9.99
C ALA A 371 10.77 12.43 -10.43
N GLY A 372 10.28 13.25 -9.50
CA GLY A 372 9.28 14.28 -9.75
C GLY A 372 7.92 13.71 -10.15
N LEU A 373 7.52 12.58 -9.56
CA LEU A 373 6.30 11.78 -9.85
C LEU A 373 5.21 11.86 -8.77
#